data_AF-A0A6A8FI80-F1
#
_entry.id   AF-A0A6A8FI80-F1
#
_cell.length_a   1.000
_cell.length_b   1.000
_cell.length_c   1.000
_cell.angle_alpha   90.00
_cell.angle_beta   90.00
_cell.angle_gamma   90.00
#
_symmetry.space_group_name_H-M   'P 1'
#
loop_
_entity.id
_entity.type
_entity.pdbx_description
1 polymer ?
#
loop_
_entity_poly.entity_id
_entity_poly.type
_entity_poly.pdbx_seq_one_letter_code
_entity_poly.pdbx_strand_id
1 'polypeptide(L)'
;MRYKVIDDNIVYRLRGFINMLNEESENGSVIVVEGKRDARALASVGFNGNLTVFSRFKGVADFVDNHCTFGKKIILLLDMDRTGKHLTSKLLKRLQLNGNNVSLFYKSALARICNGKIRHVEDLVAYGPYFSGITGNRKDLYFYM
;
A
#
# COMPACT_ATOMS: atom_id res chain seq x y z
N MET A 1 -11.41 -27.10 -5.91
CA MET A 1 -10.59 -25.90 -5.61
C MET A 1 -10.44 -25.13 -6.93
N ARG A 2 -11.19 -24.03 -7.13
CA ARG A 2 -11.14 -23.25 -8.39
C ARG A 2 -9.85 -22.43 -8.38
N TYR A 3 -8.84 -22.81 -9.17
CA TYR A 3 -7.76 -21.90 -9.51
C TYR A 3 -8.39 -20.73 -10.26
N LYS A 4 -8.50 -19.59 -9.58
CA LYS A 4 -8.89 -18.33 -10.22
C LYS A 4 -7.78 -18.03 -11.21
N VAL A 5 -8.07 -18.02 -12.51
CA VAL A 5 -7.12 -17.57 -13.53
C VAL A 5 -6.77 -16.13 -13.16
N ILE A 6 -5.59 -15.95 -12.58
CA ILE A 6 -5.08 -14.64 -12.20
C ILE A 6 -4.47 -14.04 -13.45
N ASP A 7 -4.85 -12.80 -13.73
CA ASP A 7 -4.47 -12.07 -14.92
C ASP A 7 -3.03 -11.57 -14.75
N ASP A 8 -2.10 -12.12 -15.53
CA ASP A 8 -0.67 -11.78 -15.47
C ASP A 8 -0.43 -10.27 -15.65
N ASN A 9 -1.32 -9.56 -16.35
CA ASN A 9 -1.25 -8.10 -16.50
C ASN A 9 -1.50 -7.39 -15.16
N ILE A 10 -2.43 -7.89 -14.35
CA ILE A 10 -2.69 -7.36 -13.00
C ILE A 10 -1.45 -7.55 -12.12
N VAL A 11 -0.82 -8.73 -12.17
CA VAL A 11 0.39 -9.01 -11.39
C VAL A 11 1.54 -8.07 -11.80
N TYR A 12 1.76 -7.87 -13.10
CA TYR A 12 2.78 -6.95 -13.61
C TYR A 12 2.54 -5.50 -13.15
N ARG A 13 1.31 -5.00 -13.29
CA ARG A 13 0.96 -3.65 -12.83
C ARG A 13 1.08 -3.50 -11.31
N LEU A 14 0.70 -4.52 -10.55
CA LEU A 14 0.83 -4.53 -9.11
C LEU A 14 2.30 -4.48 -8.67
N ARG A 15 3.21 -5.20 -9.35
CA ARG A 15 4.66 -5.07 -9.13
C ARG A 15 5.15 -3.65 -9.32
N GLY A 16 4.77 -3.01 -10.43
CA GLY A 16 5.13 -1.61 -10.68
C GLY A 16 4.63 -0.66 -9.60
N PHE A 17 3.41 -0.91 -9.09
CA PHE A 17 2.86 -0.14 -7.97
C PHE A 17 3.61 -0.35 -6.65
N ILE A 18 4.00 -1.59 -6.33
CA ILE A 18 4.78 -1.88 -5.13
C ILE A 18 6.17 -1.25 -5.21
N ASN A 19 6.84 -1.29 -6.37
CA ASN A 19 8.12 -0.63 -6.57
C ASN A 19 8.01 0.88 -6.34
N MET A 20 6.96 1.52 -6.88
CA MET A 20 6.68 2.94 -6.65
C MET A 20 6.44 3.26 -5.16
N LEU A 21 5.77 2.38 -4.41
CA LEU A 21 5.62 2.56 -2.96
C LEU A 21 6.94 2.40 -2.20
N ASN A 22 7.80 1.47 -2.62
CA ASN A 22 9.12 1.29 -2.03
C ASN A 22 10.00 2.52 -2.28
N GLU A 23 10.05 3.05 -3.51
CA GLU A 23 10.76 4.29 -3.85
C GLU A 23 10.28 5.49 -3.02
N GLU A 24 8.97 5.62 -2.83
CA GLU A 24 8.41 6.64 -1.96
C GLU A 24 8.87 6.47 -0.50
N SER A 25 8.86 5.24 0.01
CA SER A 25 9.35 4.95 1.36
C SER A 25 10.85 5.25 1.50
N GLU A 26 11.66 4.95 0.48
CA GLU A 26 13.10 5.26 0.45
C GLU A 26 13.35 6.78 0.43
N ASN A 27 12.51 7.53 -0.27
CA ASN A 27 12.52 8.99 -0.29
C ASN A 27 12.00 9.62 1.03
N GLY A 28 11.68 8.81 2.04
CA GLY A 28 11.26 9.27 3.36
C GLY A 28 9.77 9.56 3.49
N SER A 29 8.95 9.16 2.52
CA SER A 29 7.49 9.21 2.64
C SER A 29 7.00 8.24 3.71
N VAL A 30 6.02 8.66 4.51
CA VAL A 30 5.37 7.80 5.50
C VAL A 30 4.22 7.08 4.83
N ILE A 31 4.32 5.75 4.73
CA ILE A 31 3.24 4.90 4.21
C ILE A 31 2.36 4.44 5.36
N VAL A 32 1.07 4.77 5.30
CA VAL A 32 0.11 4.50 6.38
C VAL A 32 -0.94 3.51 5.90
N VAL A 33 -1.14 2.44 6.67
CA VAL A 33 -2.21 1.46 6.48
C VAL A 33 -3.14 1.43 7.69
N GLU A 34 -4.35 0.91 7.53
CA GLU A 34 -5.33 0.88 8.61
C GLU A 34 -4.98 -0.16 9.67
N GLY A 35 -4.75 -1.40 9.24
CA GLY A 35 -4.59 -2.56 10.10
C GLY A 35 -3.26 -3.31 9.94
N LYS A 36 -3.00 -4.20 10.90
CA LYS A 36 -1.89 -5.16 10.81
C LYS A 36 -2.05 -6.15 9.65
N ARG A 37 -3.28 -6.42 9.21
CA ARG A 37 -3.57 -7.32 8.08
C ARG A 37 -3.10 -6.69 6.76
N ASP A 38 -3.41 -5.43 6.55
CA ASP A 38 -2.94 -4.65 5.39
C ASP A 38 -1.42 -4.60 5.32
N ALA A 39 -0.76 -4.37 6.46
CA ALA A 39 0.69 -4.36 6.54
C ALA A 39 1.29 -5.71 6.09
N ARG A 40 0.71 -6.83 6.54
CA ARG A 40 1.14 -8.18 6.11
C ARG A 40 0.85 -8.42 4.64
N ALA A 41 -0.27 -7.92 4.14
CA ALA A 41 -0.66 -8.05 2.75
C ALA A 41 0.35 -7.36 1.82
N LEU A 42 0.70 -6.10 2.12
CA LEU A 42 1.74 -5.36 1.40
C LEU A 42 3.10 -6.07 1.46
N ALA A 43 3.51 -6.53 2.64
CA ALA A 43 4.77 -7.27 2.80
C ALA A 43 4.77 -8.55 1.95
N SER A 44 3.64 -9.28 1.88
CA SER A 44 3.52 -10.50 1.08
C SER A 44 3.65 -10.29 -0.43
N VAL A 45 3.41 -9.06 -0.91
CA VAL A 45 3.57 -8.67 -2.33
C VAL A 45 4.84 -7.86 -2.59
N GLY A 46 5.82 -7.90 -1.67
CA GLY A 46 7.16 -7.36 -1.90
C GLY A 46 7.37 -5.90 -1.47
N PHE A 47 6.45 -5.32 -0.70
CA PHE A 47 6.73 -4.04 -0.05
C PHE A 47 7.74 -4.24 1.10
N ASN A 48 8.82 -3.46 1.10
CA ASN A 48 9.93 -3.60 2.05
C ASN A 48 10.23 -2.33 2.86
N GLY A 49 9.49 -1.25 2.63
CA GLY A 49 9.63 0.02 3.32
C GLY A 49 9.09 0.03 4.76
N ASN A 50 9.14 1.20 5.40
CA ASN A 50 8.58 1.39 6.73
C ASN A 50 7.07 1.68 6.65
N LEU A 51 6.28 0.88 7.36
CA LEU A 51 4.82 1.03 7.44
C LEU A 51 4.37 1.54 8.81
N THR A 52 3.52 2.55 8.78
CA THR A 52 2.78 3.03 9.94
C THR A 52 1.38 2.42 9.95
N VAL A 53 1.02 1.72 11.04
CA VAL A 53 -0.30 1.10 11.20
C VAL A 53 -1.20 2.03 12.03
N PHE A 54 -2.24 2.59 11.41
CA PHE A 54 -3.11 3.59 12.02
C PHE A 54 -3.86 3.06 13.26
N SER A 55 -4.31 1.79 13.25
CA SER A 55 -4.97 1.16 14.40
C SER A 55 -4.12 1.04 15.67
N ARG A 56 -2.81 1.36 15.62
CA ARG A 56 -1.96 1.45 16.82
C ARG A 56 -2.10 2.78 17.55
N PHE A 57 -2.70 3.80 16.93
CA PHE A 57 -2.88 5.13 17.50
C PHE A 57 -4.26 5.26 18.15
N LYS A 58 -4.37 6.15 19.13
CA LYS A 58 -5.64 6.45 19.83
C LYS A 58 -6.59 7.34 19.00
N GLY A 59 -6.30 7.52 17.71
CA GLY A 59 -7.11 8.28 16.77
C GLY A 59 -6.28 9.27 15.94
N VAL A 60 -6.99 10.18 15.25
CA VAL A 60 -6.37 11.15 14.32
C VAL A 60 -5.40 12.10 15.02
N ALA A 61 -5.74 12.58 16.23
CA ALA A 61 -4.89 13.53 16.96
C ALA A 61 -3.54 12.89 17.30
N ASP A 62 -3.57 11.73 17.96
CA ASP A 62 -2.38 10.95 18.31
C ASP A 62 -1.52 10.58 17.08
N PHE A 63 -2.16 10.19 15.96
CA PHE A 63 -1.41 9.96 14.72
C PHE A 63 -0.70 11.23 14.22
N VAL A 64 -1.41 12.36 14.17
CA VAL A 64 -0.85 13.63 13.70
C VAL A 64 0.29 14.04 14.63
N ASP A 65 0.13 13.99 15.94
CA ASP A 65 1.16 14.40 16.89
C ASP A 65 2.45 13.57 16.74
N ASN A 66 2.33 12.28 16.40
CA ASN A 66 3.49 11.40 16.17
C ASN A 66 4.11 11.52 14.77
N HIS A 67 3.39 11.99 13.75
CA HIS A 67 3.82 11.95 12.33
C HIS A 67 3.82 13.31 11.63
N CYS A 68 3.49 14.37 12.35
CA CYS A 68 3.52 15.73 11.86
C CYS A 68 4.96 16.27 11.85
N THR A 69 5.79 15.72 10.98
CA THR A 69 7.10 16.27 10.66
C THR A 69 6.99 17.10 9.38
N PHE A 70 7.39 18.36 9.44
CA PHE A 70 7.33 19.29 8.31
C PHE A 70 8.07 18.74 7.09
N GLY A 71 7.47 18.85 5.91
CA GLY A 71 8.08 18.50 4.63
C GLY A 71 8.06 17.01 4.25
N LYS A 72 7.54 16.11 5.10
CA LYS A 72 7.38 14.69 4.73
C LYS A 72 6.04 14.44 4.02
N LYS A 73 6.08 13.67 2.93
CA LYS A 73 4.89 13.20 2.23
C LYS A 73 4.27 12.02 2.98
N ILE A 74 2.97 12.06 3.18
CA ILE A 74 2.22 10.99 3.85
C ILE A 74 1.30 10.34 2.83
N ILE A 75 1.46 9.03 2.63
CA ILE A 75 0.68 8.23 1.69
C ILE A 75 -0.32 7.39 2.49
N LEU A 76 -1.61 7.65 2.33
CA LEU A 76 -2.68 6.97 3.05
C LEU A 76 -3.28 5.82 2.22
N LEU A 77 -3.14 4.59 2.71
CA LEU A 77 -3.71 3.36 2.15
C LEU A 77 -4.78 2.78 3.10
N LEU A 78 -5.79 3.58 3.46
CA LEU A 78 -6.92 3.20 4.32
C LEU A 78 -8.09 2.62 3.51
N ASP A 79 -9.03 1.91 4.14
CA ASP A 79 -10.19 1.33 3.44
C ASP A 79 -11.20 2.40 2.93
N MET A 80 -12.06 1.99 1.98
CA MET A 80 -13.04 2.87 1.32
C MET A 80 -14.46 2.81 1.90
N ASP A 81 -14.64 2.23 3.08
CA ASP A 81 -15.93 2.28 3.76
C ASP A 81 -16.27 3.72 4.20
N ARG A 82 -17.52 3.94 4.63
CA ARG A 82 -17.97 5.29 5.03
C ARG A 82 -17.08 5.84 6.16
N THR A 83 -16.57 4.96 7.02
CA THR A 83 -15.68 5.26 8.14
C THR A 83 -14.32 5.75 7.66
N GLY A 84 -13.68 5.04 6.74
CA GLY A 84 -12.37 5.34 6.17
C GLY A 84 -12.36 6.64 5.37
N LYS A 85 -13.46 6.97 4.67
CA LYS A 85 -13.61 8.28 4.01
C LYS A 85 -13.63 9.44 5.01
N HIS A 86 -14.36 9.30 6.11
CA HIS A 86 -14.40 10.32 7.16
C HIS A 86 -13.04 10.48 7.84
N LEU A 87 -12.37 9.37 8.12
CA LEU A 87 -11.03 9.33 8.71
C LEU A 87 -10.01 10.02 7.81
N THR A 88 -10.01 9.69 6.52
CA THR A 88 -9.14 10.29 5.51
C THR A 88 -9.36 11.81 5.44
N SER A 89 -10.62 12.27 5.41
CA SER A 89 -10.93 13.70 5.36
C SER A 89 -10.45 14.45 6.62
N LYS A 90 -10.60 13.86 7.81
CA LYS A 90 -10.08 14.43 9.05
C LYS A 90 -8.55 14.51 9.08
N LEU A 91 -7.87 13.45 8.64
CA LEU A 91 -6.41 13.40 8.54
C LEU A 91 -5.90 14.45 7.56
N LEU A 92 -6.50 14.53 6.36
CA LEU A 92 -6.10 15.46 5.32
C LEU A 92 -6.18 16.92 5.82
N LYS A 93 -7.30 17.30 6.45
CA LYS A 93 -7.47 18.65 7.02
C LYS A 93 -6.40 18.98 8.06
N ARG A 94 -6.12 18.06 8.99
CA ARG A 94 -5.14 18.32 10.06
C ARG A 94 -3.70 18.32 9.57
N LEU A 95 -3.34 17.43 8.65
CA LEU A 95 -1.98 17.32 8.12
C LEU A 95 -1.65 18.44 7.13
N GLN A 96 -2.60 18.88 6.31
CA GLN A 96 -2.42 20.03 5.42
C GLN A 96 -2.23 21.33 6.18
N LEU A 97 -2.98 21.53 7.28
CA LEU A 97 -2.79 22.69 8.16
C LEU A 97 -1.37 22.77 8.73
N ASN A 98 -0.69 21.63 8.85
CA ASN A 98 0.67 21.56 9.41
C ASN A 98 1.77 21.51 8.34
N GLY A 99 1.44 21.72 7.05
CA GLY A 99 2.42 21.80 5.95
C GLY A 99 2.84 20.47 5.34
N ASN A 100 2.17 19.35 5.69
CA ASN A 100 2.50 18.04 5.15
C ASN A 100 1.71 17.75 3.85
N ASN A 101 2.38 17.13 2.87
CA ASN A 101 1.75 16.77 1.60
C ASN A 101 1.11 15.37 1.70
N VAL A 102 -0.22 15.30 1.73
CA VAL A 102 -0.96 14.03 1.83
C VAL A 102 -1.39 13.57 0.44
N SER A 103 -0.93 12.39 0.02
CA SER A 103 -1.29 11.82 -1.28
C SER A 103 -2.32 10.70 -1.16
N LEU A 104 -3.48 10.90 -1.82
CA LEU A 104 -4.52 9.88 -2.03
C LEU A 104 -4.37 9.15 -3.38
N PHE A 105 -3.34 9.50 -4.16
CA PHE A 105 -3.12 8.98 -5.51
C PHE A 105 -2.96 7.45 -5.54
N TYR A 106 -2.16 6.91 -4.62
CA TYR A 106 -1.79 5.49 -4.59
C TYR A 106 -3.00 4.57 -4.37
N LYS A 107 -4.00 5.03 -3.62
CA LYS A 107 -5.25 4.32 -3.42
C LYS A 107 -6.08 4.23 -4.71
N SER A 108 -6.17 5.34 -5.44
CA SER A 108 -6.84 5.37 -6.76
C SER A 108 -6.10 4.52 -7.79
N ALA A 109 -4.76 4.51 -7.73
CA ALA A 109 -3.94 3.67 -8.59
C ALA A 109 -4.18 2.17 -8.32
N LEU A 110 -4.19 1.74 -7.06
CA LEU A 110 -4.42 0.35 -6.68
C LEU A 110 -5.79 -0.17 -7.14
N ALA A 111 -6.86 0.60 -6.92
CA ALA A 111 -8.21 0.25 -7.36
C ALA A 111 -8.30 0.10 -8.89
N ARG A 112 -7.60 0.97 -9.64
CA ARG A 112 -7.56 0.95 -11.11
C ARG A 112 -6.75 -0.23 -11.63
N ILE A 113 -5.61 -0.54 -11.02
CA ILE A 113 -4.76 -1.68 -11.40
C ILE A 113 -5.55 -2.99 -11.30
N CYS A 114 -6.37 -3.11 -10.27
CA CYS A 114 -7.09 -4.35 -9.99
C CYS A 114 -8.47 -4.41 -10.66
N ASN A 115 -8.85 -3.44 -11.50
CA ASN A 115 -10.20 -3.30 -12.06
C ASN A 115 -11.30 -3.43 -10.99
N GLY A 116 -11.08 -2.89 -9.79
CA GLY A 116 -12.00 -2.99 -8.66
C GLY A 116 -12.10 -4.38 -7.99
N LYS A 117 -11.30 -5.37 -8.40
CA LYS A 117 -11.26 -6.71 -7.77
C LYS A 117 -10.66 -6.70 -6.37
N ILE A 118 -9.80 -5.72 -6.08
CA ILE A 118 -9.20 -5.46 -4.76
C ILE A 118 -9.93 -4.24 -4.20
N ARG A 119 -10.65 -4.44 -3.10
CA ARG A 119 -11.39 -3.39 -2.40
C ARG A 119 -10.69 -2.94 -1.13
N HIS A 120 -9.93 -3.85 -0.53
CA HIS A 120 -9.18 -3.65 0.70
C HIS A 120 -7.71 -3.98 0.46
N VAL A 121 -6.80 -3.33 1.18
CA VAL A 121 -5.36 -3.64 1.07
C VAL A 121 -5.08 -5.09 1.49
N GLU A 122 -5.84 -5.63 2.45
CA GLU A 122 -5.76 -7.03 2.84
C GLU A 122 -6.05 -8.04 1.70
N ASP A 123 -6.80 -7.66 0.66
CA ASP A 123 -7.06 -8.54 -0.49
C ASP A 123 -5.77 -8.85 -1.29
N LEU A 124 -4.70 -8.06 -1.10
CA LEU A 124 -3.41 -8.29 -1.73
C LEU A 124 -2.74 -9.60 -1.31
N VAL A 125 -3.11 -10.17 -0.16
CA VAL A 125 -2.63 -11.49 0.29
C VAL A 125 -2.87 -12.56 -0.78
N ALA A 126 -3.97 -12.46 -1.55
CA ALA A 126 -4.29 -13.42 -2.61
C ALA A 126 -3.25 -13.41 -3.75
N TYR A 127 -2.51 -12.33 -3.91
CA TYR A 127 -1.46 -12.20 -4.93
C TYR A 127 -0.07 -12.57 -4.40
N GLY A 128 0.12 -12.70 -3.08
CA GLY A 128 1.40 -13.06 -2.46
C GLY A 128 2.15 -14.22 -3.12
N PRO A 129 1.50 -15.36 -3.45
CA PRO A 129 2.16 -16.49 -4.13
C PRO A 129 2.85 -16.14 -5.46
N TYR A 130 2.35 -15.13 -6.18
CA TYR A 130 2.89 -14.67 -7.46
C TYR A 130 4.10 -13.73 -7.29
N PHE A 131 4.33 -13.26 -6.07
CA PHE A 131 5.47 -12.45 -5.68
C PHE A 131 6.52 -13.30 -4.96
N SER A 132 6.11 -14.33 -4.20
CA SER A 132 7.02 -15.31 -3.59
C SER A 132 7.71 -16.24 -4.59
N GLY A 133 7.19 -16.35 -5.82
CA GLY A 133 7.79 -17.12 -6.92
C GLY A 133 8.98 -16.43 -7.61
N ILE A 134 9.32 -15.19 -7.24
CA ILE A 134 10.50 -14.45 -7.75
C ILE A 134 11.37 -13.94 -6.58
N THR A 135 11.38 -14.67 -5.47
CA THR A 135 12.53 -14.68 -4.56
C THR A 135 13.19 -16.05 -4.68
N GLY A 136 13.88 -16.25 -5.81
CA GLY A 136 14.82 -17.36 -6.00
C GLY A 136 14.39 -18.48 -6.95
N ASN A 137 14.16 -18.20 -8.24
CA ASN A 137 14.75 -18.99 -9.34
C ASN A 137 14.46 -18.31 -10.68
N ARG A 138 15.49 -17.72 -11.31
CA ARG A 138 15.43 -17.37 -12.72
C ARG A 138 15.34 -18.66 -13.53
N LYS A 139 14.14 -19.01 -14.00
CA LYS A 139 13.95 -20.08 -15.01
C LYS A 139 14.13 -19.57 -16.44
N ASP A 140 14.30 -18.26 -16.61
CA ASP A 140 14.58 -17.56 -17.86
C ASP A 140 16.05 -17.67 -18.33
N LEU A 141 16.94 -18.33 -17.57
CA LEU A 141 18.34 -18.58 -17.96
C LEU A 141 18.61 -20.00 -18.51
N TYR A 142 17.62 -20.89 -18.62
CA TYR A 142 17.81 -22.25 -19.16
C TYR A 142 17.55 -22.36 -20.69
N PHE A 143 17.28 -21.25 -21.37
CA PHE A 143 17.03 -21.23 -22.81
C PHE A 143 18.26 -20.83 -23.67
N TYR A 144 19.44 -20.70 -23.06
CA TYR A 144 20.67 -20.27 -23.76
C TYR A 144 21.94 -21.10 -23.44
N MET A 145 21.81 -22.35 -22.99
CA MET A 145 22.91 -23.31 -23.00
C MET A 145 22.47 -24.67 -23.50
#